data_AF-A0A7C4GTM1-F1
#
_entry.id   AF-A0A7C4GTM1-F1
#
_cell.length_a   1.000
_cell.length_b   1.000
_cell.length_c   1.000
_cell.angle_alpha   90.00
_cell.angle_beta   90.00
_cell.angle_gamma   90.00
#
_symmetry.space_group_name_H-M   'P 1'
#
loop_
_entity.id
_entity.type
_entity.pdbx_description
1 polymer ?
#
loop_
_entity_poly.entity_id
_entity_poly.type
_entity_poly.pdbx_seq_one_letter_code
_entity_poly.pdbx_strand_id
1 'polypeptide(L)'
;MVTRPEEFFGFKIGEDRKLARWDRIVEYYYKVASESNRVKVIEMGKTPGGNSFIVAFISSPENMERLERIREISCKLANPD
;
A
#
# COMPACT_ATOMS: atom_id res chain seq x y z
N MET A 1 -11.76 7.76 -9.71
CA MET A 1 -12.43 6.49 -9.38
C MET A 1 -11.33 5.46 -9.18
N VAL A 2 -11.39 4.64 -8.13
CA VAL A 2 -10.33 3.65 -7.83
C VAL A 2 -10.71 2.31 -8.47
N THR A 3 -9.82 1.73 -9.25
CA THR A 3 -10.01 0.41 -9.89
C THR A 3 -10.20 -0.67 -8.83
N ARG A 4 -11.19 -1.53 -9.05
CA ARG A 4 -11.46 -2.66 -8.15
C ARG A 4 -10.42 -3.75 -8.31
N PRO A 5 -10.08 -4.50 -7.25
CA PRO A 5 -9.10 -5.57 -7.36
C PRO A 5 -9.57 -6.66 -8.32
N GLU A 6 -10.86 -7.03 -8.32
CA GLU A 6 -11.35 -8.09 -9.22
C GLU A 6 -11.23 -7.70 -10.70
N GLU A 7 -11.35 -6.41 -11.02
CA GLU A 7 -11.19 -5.87 -12.36
C GLU A 7 -9.72 -5.93 -12.81
N PHE A 8 -8.77 -5.62 -11.91
CA PHE A 8 -7.35 -5.64 -12.22
C PHE A 8 -6.76 -7.06 -12.29
N PHE A 9 -7.18 -7.95 -11.38
CA PHE A 9 -6.66 -9.32 -11.30
C PHE A 9 -7.43 -10.31 -12.18
N GLY A 10 -8.66 -9.99 -12.59
CA GLY A 10 -9.51 -10.86 -13.40
C GLY A 10 -10.16 -12.01 -12.60
N PHE A 11 -10.05 -11.98 -11.28
CA PHE A 11 -10.66 -12.95 -10.37
C PHE A 11 -10.84 -12.33 -8.98
N LYS A 12 -11.67 -12.96 -8.15
CA LYS A 12 -11.88 -12.48 -6.78
C LYS A 12 -10.68 -12.85 -5.90
N ILE A 13 -10.12 -11.88 -5.18
CA ILE A 13 -9.03 -12.17 -4.23
C ILE A 13 -9.52 -13.17 -3.17
N GLY A 14 -8.74 -14.24 -2.97
CA GLY A 14 -9.10 -15.35 -2.07
C GLY A 14 -9.95 -16.45 -2.71
N GLU A 15 -10.21 -16.39 -4.02
CA GLU A 15 -10.86 -17.48 -4.75
C GLU A 15 -9.99 -18.75 -4.77
N ASP A 16 -10.64 -19.91 -4.68
CA ASP A 16 -9.96 -21.21 -4.62
C ASP A 16 -9.02 -21.42 -5.81
N ARG A 17 -7.82 -21.93 -5.53
CA ARG A 17 -6.75 -22.19 -6.51
C ARG A 17 -6.28 -20.97 -7.32
N LYS A 18 -6.61 -19.75 -6.91
CA LYS A 18 -6.13 -18.50 -7.54
C LYS A 18 -5.28 -17.68 -6.58
N LEU A 19 -4.00 -17.54 -6.93
CA LEU A 19 -3.02 -16.75 -6.17
C LEU A 19 -2.53 -15.57 -7.01
N ALA A 20 -2.71 -14.35 -6.49
CA ALA A 20 -2.13 -13.16 -7.08
C ALA A 20 -0.61 -13.18 -6.87
N ARG A 21 0.14 -13.01 -7.96
CA ARG A 21 1.60 -12.90 -7.90
C ARG A 21 2.02 -11.58 -7.25
N TRP A 22 3.15 -11.60 -6.56
CA TRP A 22 3.65 -10.42 -5.83
C TRP A 22 3.92 -9.20 -6.71
N ASP A 23 4.52 -9.38 -7.87
CA ASP A 23 4.75 -8.33 -8.86
C ASP A 23 3.44 -7.62 -9.26
N ARG A 24 2.37 -8.40 -9.50
CA ARG A 24 1.03 -7.88 -9.81
C ARG A 24 0.38 -7.18 -8.62
N ILE A 25 0.64 -7.64 -7.39
CA ILE A 25 0.18 -6.95 -6.18
C ILE A 25 0.84 -5.58 -6.07
N VAL A 26 2.15 -5.50 -6.28
CA VAL A 26 2.89 -4.23 -6.26
C VAL A 26 2.37 -3.27 -7.34
N GLU A 27 2.17 -3.74 -8.59
CA GLU A 27 1.57 -2.93 -9.66
C GLU A 27 0.20 -2.38 -9.27
N TYR A 28 -0.66 -3.23 -8.68
CA TYR A 28 -1.99 -2.82 -8.26
C TYR A 28 -1.95 -1.71 -7.21
N TYR A 29 -1.07 -1.82 -6.20
CA TYR A 29 -0.95 -0.77 -5.19
C TYR A 29 -0.45 0.55 -5.77
N TYR A 30 0.48 0.54 -6.72
CA TYR A 30 0.90 1.76 -7.41
C TYR A 30 -0.22 2.37 -8.26
N LYS A 31 -1.04 1.54 -8.93
CA LYS A 31 -2.23 2.00 -9.66
C LYS A 31 -3.26 2.64 -8.72
N VAL A 32 -3.54 2.02 -7.58
CA VAL A 32 -4.46 2.60 -6.59
C VAL A 32 -3.92 3.93 -6.04
N ALA A 33 -2.61 4.02 -5.82
CA ALA A 33 -1.96 5.26 -5.37
C ALA A 33 -2.04 6.40 -6.40
N SER A 34 -2.01 6.09 -7.70
CA SER A 34 -2.20 7.12 -8.75
C SER A 34 -3.66 7.56 -8.91
N GLU A 35 -4.61 6.74 -8.46
CA GLU A 35 -6.06 6.99 -8.58
C GLU A 35 -6.70 7.58 -7.32
N SER A 36 -5.96 7.67 -6.20
CA SER A 36 -6.49 8.06 -4.90
C SER A 36 -5.55 8.98 -4.13
N ASN A 37 -6.06 10.10 -3.63
CA ASN A 37 -5.38 10.97 -2.66
C ASN A 37 -5.34 10.38 -1.24
N ARG A 38 -5.86 9.16 -1.05
CA ARG A 38 -5.93 8.45 0.25
C ARG A 38 -4.88 7.37 0.38
N VAL A 39 -4.05 7.15 -0.65
CA VAL A 39 -3.09 6.05 -0.71
C VAL A 39 -1.74 6.60 -1.17
N LYS A 40 -0.69 6.29 -0.42
CA LYS A 40 0.70 6.58 -0.79
C LYS A 40 1.51 5.29 -0.73
N VAL A 41 2.24 4.98 -1.78
CA VAL A 41 3.12 3.79 -1.83
C VAL A 41 4.56 4.25 -1.96
N ILE A 42 5.44 3.71 -1.13
CA ILE A 42 6.89 3.93 -1.21
C ILE A 42 7.62 2.59 -1.31
N GLU A 43 8.73 2.56 -2.04
CA GLU A 43 9.62 1.41 -2.09
C GLU A 43 10.75 1.59 -1.07
N MET A 44 10.89 0.62 -0.16
CA MET A 44 11.94 0.57 0.87
C MET A 44 13.21 -0.13 0.39
N GLY A 45 13.25 -0.50 -0.90
CA GLY A 45 14.32 -1.27 -1.53
C GLY A 45 13.84 -2.63 -2.05
N LYS A 46 14.77 -3.57 -2.20
CA LYS A 46 14.48 -4.95 -2.60
C LYS A 46 14.56 -5.90 -1.42
N THR A 47 13.69 -6.90 -1.41
CA THR A 47 13.81 -8.09 -0.55
C THR A 47 15.07 -8.90 -0.91
N PRO A 48 15.53 -9.84 -0.07
CA PRO A 48 16.64 -10.74 -0.41
C PRO A 48 16.43 -11.51 -1.72
N GLY A 49 15.17 -11.80 -2.08
CA GLY A 49 14.80 -12.44 -3.35
C GLY A 49 14.68 -11.48 -4.54
N GLY A 50 15.10 -10.22 -4.41
CA GLY A 50 15.08 -9.22 -5.48
C GLY A 50 13.73 -8.55 -5.76
N ASN A 51 12.66 -8.97 -5.08
CA ASN A 51 11.34 -8.38 -5.23
C ASN A 51 11.27 -6.98 -4.60
N SER A 52 10.52 -6.05 -5.19
CA SER A 52 10.26 -4.74 -4.57
C SER A 52 9.60 -4.92 -3.20
N PHE A 53 10.13 -4.26 -2.19
CA PHE A 53 9.57 -4.21 -0.85
C PHE A 53 8.89 -2.86 -0.64
N ILE A 54 7.56 -2.86 -0.63
CA ILE A 54 6.77 -1.63 -0.58
C ILE A 54 6.08 -1.43 0.76
N VAL A 55 5.85 -0.16 1.12
CA VAL A 55 4.95 0.25 2.20
C VAL A 55 3.82 1.05 1.59
N ALA A 56 2.58 0.64 1.87
CA ALA A 56 1.37 1.37 1.48
C ALA A 56 0.77 2.06 2.71
N PHE A 57 0.75 3.39 2.70
CA PHE A 57 0.01 4.18 3.67
C PHE A 57 -1.40 4.40 3.15
N ILE A 58 -2.41 4.12 3.98
CA ILE A 58 -3.83 4.27 3.64
C ILE A 58 -4.53 5.02 4.77
N SER A 59 -5.15 6.16 4.47
CA SER A 59 -5.78 7.03 5.48
C SER A 59 -6.77 8.01 4.83
N SER A 60 -7.30 8.96 5.60
CA SER A 60 -8.06 10.07 5.04
C SER A 60 -7.14 11.07 4.31
N PRO A 61 -7.64 11.87 3.35
CA PRO A 61 -6.83 12.88 2.68
C PRO A 61 -6.17 13.87 3.65
N GLU A 62 -6.89 14.28 4.69
CA GLU A 62 -6.40 15.21 5.71
C GLU A 62 -5.23 14.62 6.51
N ASN A 63 -5.27 13.30 6.77
CA ASN A 63 -4.17 12.59 7.40
C ASN A 63 -2.98 12.43 6.45
N MET A 64 -3.23 12.23 5.15
CA MET A 64 -2.15 12.13 4.15
C MET A 64 -1.34 13.41 4.03
N GLU A 65 -2.00 14.57 4.11
CA GLU A 65 -1.33 15.87 4.16
C GLU A 65 -0.43 16.03 5.41
N ARG A 66 -0.72 15.30 6.48
CA ARG A 66 -0.02 15.36 7.77
C ARG A 66 0.71 14.06 8.12
N LEU A 67 0.97 13.20 7.15
CA LEU A 67 1.43 11.83 7.36
C LEU A 67 2.70 11.78 8.22
N GLU A 68 3.65 12.67 7.97
CA GLU A 68 4.92 12.71 8.71
C GLU A 68 4.70 13.09 10.19
N ARG A 69 3.89 14.13 10.45
CA ARG A 69 3.52 14.52 11.81
C ARG A 69 2.84 13.38 12.57
N ILE A 70 1.94 12.65 11.90
CA ILE A 70 1.26 11.50 12.50
C ILE A 70 2.27 10.39 12.83
N ARG A 71 3.21 10.12 11.92
CA ARG A 71 4.30 9.15 12.14
C ARG A 71 5.13 9.51 13.38
N GLU A 72 5.54 10.78 13.51
CA GLU A 72 6.30 11.27 14.65
C GLU A 72 5.55 11.10 15.98
N ILE A 73 4.26 11.46 16.01
CA ILE A 73 3.41 11.28 17.20
C ILE A 73 3.33 9.80 17.57
N SER A 74 3.09 8.92 16.60
CA SER A 74 3.04 7.47 16.84
C SER A 74 4.36 6.93 17.38
N CYS A 75 5.51 7.41 16.90
CA CYS A 75 6.82 7.02 17.43
C CYS A 75 7.01 7.43 18.91
N LYS A 76 6.56 8.64 19.30
CA LYS A 76 6.62 9.10 20.69
C LYS A 76 5.71 8.28 21.60
N LEU A 77 4.51 7.95 21.13
CA LEU A 77 3.58 7.13 21.91
C LEU A 77 4.06 5.69 22.08
N ALA A 78 4.75 5.13 21.08
CA ALA A 78 5.30 3.78 21.13
C ALA A 78 6.53 3.65 22.05
N ASN A 79 7.25 4.76 22.27
CA ASN A 79 8.40 4.81 23.17
C ASN A 79 8.16 5.90 24.23
N PRO A 80 7.24 5.66 25.18
CA PRO A 80 7.08 6.57 26.32
C PRO A 80 8.33 6.46 27.19
N ASP A 81 8.98 7.59 27.45
CA ASP A 81 10.00 7.71 28.49
C ASP A 81 9.41 7.35 29.88
#